data_AF-A0A257JR87-F1
#
_entry.id   AF-A0A257JR87-F1
#
_cell.length_a   1.000
_cell.length_b   1.000
_cell.length_c   1.000
_cell.angle_alpha   90.00
_cell.angle_beta   90.00
_cell.angle_gamma   90.00
#
_symmetry.space_group_name_H-M   'P 1'
#
loop_
_entity.id
_entity.type
_entity.pdbx_description
1 polymer ?
#
loop_
_entity_poly.entity_id
_entity_poly.type
_entity_poly.pdbx_seq_one_letter_code
_entity_poly.pdbx_strand_id
1 'polypeptide(L)'
;MQQSFDRRSVLLAGAAMTASTALPALAQSSTPRRGAPLGPIAKKAAHEIIQHGQTRTDNYHWLRDANWQAVIDEPTKLSADIRTHIEAENAYTKSVLLDPTAKLRSDLFEELKGKIKQDDSSVPARDGAWAYATRFRTGGQYPIVYRKAVDATTGEATGAEQILIDGDKESKGEKFWRLQDWEQSPDQDLLAYFVDYEGGNKVTLRFRATANGSDLPYKIEGASAGLVWAKDGRTCFYCLLDDNFRVAKIMRHIAGEDPKTDVMIFEEKDASFQTGIGKTSSGDYLLIYRSQSESSDVLYLSLATPTAKPKRFTPYRKGVEYLPNHHGGHFYIRNNSGGAIDFKISKTPVSKTNATNWTDFIPHEAGRFIESVNLYAGHMVREESVDALPRLTVRDMASGKEHQIDFPEEAYDLSVLRGFEWNTTNLRFTYNSPSTPTETWDYDLNTKGRTLRKTQEIPSGHDKNNYVVRRTVAVASDGARVPLTILYHKKTPIDGTA
;
A
#
# COMPACT_ATOMS: atom_id res chain seq x y z
N MET A 1 -14.30 5.57 -5.60
CA MET A 1 -15.50 6.41 -5.43
C MET A 1 -16.00 6.80 -6.81
N GLN A 2 -17.06 6.16 -7.30
CA GLN A 2 -17.74 6.52 -8.54
C GLN A 2 -19.17 6.91 -8.13
N GLN A 3 -19.45 8.20 -8.13
CA GLN A 3 -20.73 8.76 -7.71
C GLN A 3 -21.84 8.26 -8.65
N SER A 4 -22.89 7.66 -8.09
CA SER A 4 -24.13 7.41 -8.83
C SER A 4 -24.95 8.70 -8.88
N PHE A 5 -24.83 9.44 -9.97
CA PHE A 5 -25.75 10.53 -10.32
C PHE A 5 -27.09 9.96 -10.79
N ASP A 6 -28.18 10.38 -10.17
CA ASP A 6 -29.56 10.10 -10.58
C ASP A 6 -29.90 10.90 -11.86
N ARG A 7 -29.96 10.20 -13.00
CA ARG A 7 -30.17 10.78 -14.35
C ARG A 7 -31.64 10.96 -14.74
N ARG A 8 -32.60 10.97 -13.80
CA ARG A 8 -34.04 11.00 -14.13
C ARG A 8 -34.80 12.30 -13.89
N SER A 9 -34.13 13.40 -13.59
CA SER A 9 -34.77 14.71 -13.60
C SER A 9 -34.09 15.63 -14.60
N VAL A 10 -34.91 16.28 -15.43
CA VAL A 10 -34.59 17.28 -16.48
C VAL A 10 -34.46 16.69 -17.90
N LEU A 11 -35.62 16.40 -18.48
CA LEU A 11 -35.85 16.44 -19.93
C LEU A 11 -37.05 17.38 -20.16
N LEU A 12 -36.81 18.46 -20.93
CA LEU A 12 -37.71 19.27 -21.76
C LEU A 12 -37.60 20.80 -21.57
N ALA A 13 -37.39 21.45 -22.72
CA ALA A 13 -37.37 22.88 -23.06
C ALA A 13 -36.07 23.64 -22.71
N GLY A 14 -35.28 24.18 -23.64
CA GLY A 14 -35.44 24.34 -25.08
C GLY A 14 -34.26 25.15 -25.69
N ALA A 15 -34.11 24.99 -27.01
CA ALA A 15 -33.54 25.92 -28.00
C ALA A 15 -32.08 26.45 -27.86
N ALA A 16 -31.24 25.88 -28.74
CA ALA A 16 -30.38 26.57 -29.71
C ALA A 16 -29.59 27.83 -29.30
N MET A 17 -28.26 27.69 -29.23
CA MET A 17 -27.33 28.66 -29.80
C MET A 17 -26.11 27.94 -30.38
N THR A 18 -26.04 27.92 -31.71
CA THR A 18 -24.87 27.53 -32.50
C THR A 18 -23.81 28.63 -32.44
N ALA A 19 -22.68 28.36 -31.81
CA ALA A 19 -21.45 29.11 -32.02
C ALA A 19 -20.37 28.14 -32.51
N SER A 20 -20.26 28.04 -33.84
CA SER A 20 -19.20 27.30 -34.52
C SER A 20 -17.87 28.02 -34.35
N THR A 21 -17.07 27.62 -33.37
CA THR A 21 -15.62 27.88 -33.40
C THR A 21 -14.94 26.64 -33.91
N ALA A 22 -14.69 26.61 -35.22
CA ALA A 22 -13.87 25.59 -35.87
C ALA A 22 -12.41 25.74 -35.39
N LEU A 23 -12.02 24.92 -34.43
CA LEU A 23 -10.61 24.62 -34.19
C LEU A 23 -10.14 23.68 -35.30
N PRO A 24 -9.07 23.99 -36.06
CA PRO A 24 -8.50 23.03 -36.98
C PRO A 24 -7.93 21.87 -36.17
N ALA A 25 -8.65 20.75 -36.17
CA ALA A 25 -8.10 19.48 -35.74
C ALA A 25 -6.95 19.13 -36.69
N LEU A 26 -5.71 19.41 -36.28
CA LEU A 26 -4.53 18.73 -36.79
C LEU A 26 -4.56 17.28 -36.30
N ALA A 27 -5.55 16.51 -36.76
CA ALA A 27 -5.43 15.06 -36.80
C ALA A 27 -4.38 14.79 -37.86
N GLN A 28 -3.12 14.66 -37.45
CA GLN A 28 -2.15 13.96 -38.27
C GLN A 28 -2.70 12.55 -38.48
N SER A 29 -3.32 12.33 -39.63
CA SER A 29 -3.68 11.01 -40.09
C SER A 29 -2.39 10.21 -40.17
N SER A 30 -2.14 9.35 -39.19
CA SER A 30 -1.15 8.30 -39.33
C SER A 30 -1.67 7.36 -40.42
N THR A 31 -1.30 7.63 -41.67
CA THR A 31 -1.48 6.66 -42.75
C THR A 31 -0.88 5.34 -42.27
N PRO A 32 -1.64 4.23 -42.26
CA PRO A 32 -1.07 2.94 -41.88
C PRO A 32 0.14 2.69 -42.76
N ARG A 33 1.30 2.39 -42.14
CA ARG A 33 2.50 2.01 -42.88
C ARG A 33 2.11 0.89 -43.84
N ARG A 34 2.14 1.17 -45.15
CA ARG A 34 1.92 0.15 -46.19
C ARG A 34 2.86 -1.02 -45.90
N GLY A 35 2.30 -2.21 -45.64
CA GLY A 35 3.04 -3.44 -45.43
C GLY A 35 3.16 -3.95 -43.97
N ALA A 36 2.54 -3.29 -42.98
CA ALA A 36 2.42 -3.90 -41.66
C ALA A 36 1.49 -5.14 -41.73
N PRO A 37 1.84 -6.27 -41.10
CA PRO A 37 0.99 -7.45 -41.05
C PRO A 37 -0.37 -7.09 -40.43
N LEU A 38 -1.44 -7.77 -40.84
CA LEU A 38 -2.74 -7.64 -40.16
C LEU A 38 -2.65 -8.38 -38.82
N GLY A 39 -3.19 -7.76 -37.77
CA GLY A 39 -3.30 -8.40 -36.46
C GLY A 39 -4.24 -9.62 -36.48
N PRO A 40 -4.13 -10.52 -35.49
CA PRO A 40 -5.00 -11.68 -35.41
C PRO A 40 -6.45 -11.26 -35.19
N ILE A 41 -7.36 -11.93 -35.89
CA ILE A 41 -8.79 -11.66 -35.76
C ILE A 41 -9.38 -12.69 -34.80
N ALA A 42 -9.80 -12.25 -33.61
CA ALA A 42 -10.50 -13.10 -32.66
C ALA A 42 -11.82 -13.61 -33.28
N LYS A 43 -12.08 -14.92 -33.14
CA LYS A 43 -13.38 -15.48 -33.54
C LYS A 43 -14.50 -14.82 -32.73
N LYS A 44 -15.64 -14.62 -33.38
CA LYS A 44 -16.87 -14.19 -32.71
C LYS A 44 -17.68 -15.43 -32.34
N ALA A 45 -17.89 -15.63 -31.04
CA ALA A 45 -18.78 -16.64 -30.50
C ALA A 45 -19.81 -15.92 -29.61
N ALA A 46 -21.03 -15.77 -30.12
CA ALA A 46 -22.08 -15.02 -29.44
C ALA A 46 -22.40 -15.66 -28.09
N HIS A 47 -22.28 -14.87 -27.02
CA HIS A 47 -22.72 -15.23 -25.69
C HIS A 47 -23.68 -14.15 -25.18
N GLU A 48 -24.88 -14.54 -24.78
CA GLU A 48 -25.89 -13.60 -24.29
C GLU A 48 -25.76 -13.38 -22.79
N ILE A 49 -25.68 -12.11 -22.40
CA ILE A 49 -25.67 -11.67 -21.02
C ILE A 49 -26.98 -10.93 -20.77
N ILE A 50 -27.84 -11.51 -19.94
CA ILE A 50 -29.12 -10.91 -19.55
C ILE A 50 -28.96 -10.29 -18.16
N GLN A 51 -29.11 -8.97 -18.07
CA GLN A 51 -29.02 -8.25 -16.80
C GLN A 51 -30.10 -7.16 -16.75
N HIS A 52 -30.86 -7.10 -15.65
CA HIS A 52 -32.00 -6.18 -15.47
C HIS A 52 -33.02 -6.22 -16.64
N GLY A 53 -33.25 -7.40 -17.22
CA GLY A 53 -34.17 -7.59 -18.34
C GLY A 53 -33.63 -7.11 -19.70
N GLN A 54 -32.38 -6.68 -19.79
CA GLN A 54 -31.72 -6.30 -21.04
C GLN A 54 -30.71 -7.36 -21.46
N THR A 55 -30.77 -7.75 -22.74
CA THR A 55 -29.84 -8.70 -23.35
C THR A 55 -28.70 -7.95 -24.03
N ARG A 56 -27.46 -8.35 -23.75
CA ARG A 56 -26.26 -7.92 -24.47
C ARG A 56 -25.58 -9.14 -25.06
N THR A 57 -25.01 -9.01 -26.26
CA THR A 57 -24.22 -10.07 -26.88
C THR A 57 -22.73 -9.75 -26.71
N ASP A 58 -22.02 -10.60 -25.97
CA ASP A 58 -20.56 -10.60 -25.90
C ASP A 58 -20.02 -11.67 -26.86
N ASN A 59 -19.45 -11.23 -27.98
CA ASN A 59 -18.87 -12.13 -28.98
C ASN A 59 -17.52 -12.73 -28.55
N TYR A 60 -16.95 -12.28 -27.44
CA TYR A 60 -15.59 -12.61 -26.98
C TYR A 60 -15.58 -13.21 -25.58
N HIS A 61 -16.75 -13.56 -25.04
CA HIS A 61 -16.88 -14.21 -23.73
C HIS A 61 -16.00 -15.46 -23.59
N TRP A 62 -15.78 -16.16 -24.71
CA TRP A 62 -14.94 -17.36 -24.78
C TRP A 62 -13.46 -17.13 -24.42
N LEU A 63 -12.96 -15.88 -24.42
CA LEU A 63 -11.60 -15.54 -23.97
C LEU A 63 -11.45 -15.59 -22.44
N ARG A 64 -12.56 -15.63 -21.70
CA ARG A 64 -12.56 -15.92 -20.27
C ARG A 64 -12.60 -17.43 -20.09
N ASP A 65 -11.48 -18.02 -19.66
CA ASP A 65 -11.46 -19.44 -19.35
C ASP A 65 -12.39 -19.74 -18.17
N ALA A 66 -13.29 -20.72 -18.33
CA ALA A 66 -14.22 -21.14 -17.28
C ALA A 66 -13.50 -21.77 -16.08
N ASN A 67 -12.27 -22.27 -16.29
CA ASN A 67 -11.44 -22.92 -15.28
C ASN A 67 -10.25 -22.03 -14.86
N TRP A 68 -10.42 -20.70 -14.91
CA TRP A 68 -9.33 -19.73 -14.67
C TRP A 68 -8.61 -19.95 -13.34
N GLN A 69 -9.28 -20.41 -12.27
CA GLN A 69 -8.62 -20.72 -11.01
C GLN A 69 -7.55 -21.81 -11.18
N ALA A 70 -7.87 -22.90 -11.88
CA ALA A 70 -6.89 -23.96 -12.12
C ALA A 70 -5.79 -23.53 -13.09
N VAL A 71 -6.04 -22.55 -13.96
CA VAL A 71 -5.04 -21.96 -14.87
C VAL A 71 -4.01 -21.12 -14.12
N ILE A 72 -4.38 -20.49 -12.99
CA ILE A 72 -3.44 -19.75 -12.14
C ILE A 72 -2.37 -20.69 -11.61
N ASP A 73 -2.78 -21.85 -11.06
CA ASP A 73 -1.85 -22.83 -10.50
C ASP A 73 -1.14 -23.65 -11.59
N GLU A 74 -1.84 -23.94 -12.69
CA GLU A 74 -1.33 -24.77 -13.78
C GLU A 74 -1.67 -24.16 -15.15
N PRO A 75 -0.83 -23.25 -15.68
CA PRO A 75 -1.09 -22.53 -16.92
C PRO A 75 -1.28 -23.40 -18.17
N THR A 76 -0.85 -24.67 -18.12
CA THR A 76 -1.07 -25.65 -19.20
C THR A 76 -2.55 -26.00 -19.36
N LYS A 77 -3.39 -25.82 -18.32
CA LYS A 77 -4.84 -26.07 -18.34
C LYS A 77 -5.64 -25.04 -19.13
N LEU A 78 -5.01 -23.94 -19.58
CA LEU A 78 -5.68 -22.93 -20.40
C LEU A 78 -6.23 -23.56 -21.68
N SER A 79 -7.50 -23.25 -22.00
CA SER A 79 -8.17 -23.69 -23.22
C SER A 79 -7.32 -23.42 -24.47
N ALA A 80 -7.27 -24.42 -25.35
CA ALA A 80 -6.45 -24.39 -26.56
C ALA A 80 -6.79 -23.20 -27.46
N ASP A 81 -8.08 -22.89 -27.62
CA ASP A 81 -8.52 -21.75 -28.44
C ASP A 81 -8.01 -20.41 -27.89
N ILE A 82 -8.03 -20.26 -26.56
CA ILE A 82 -7.54 -19.04 -25.90
C ILE A 82 -6.03 -18.95 -26.04
N ARG A 83 -5.32 -20.08 -25.81
CA ARG A 83 -3.87 -20.17 -25.99
C ARG A 83 -3.45 -19.77 -27.40
N THR A 84 -4.07 -20.35 -28.42
CA THR A 84 -3.77 -20.04 -29.82
C THR A 84 -3.96 -18.56 -30.14
N HIS A 85 -5.02 -17.94 -29.60
CA HIS A 85 -5.25 -16.51 -29.82
C HIS A 85 -4.19 -15.63 -29.13
N ILE A 86 -3.84 -15.93 -27.87
CA ILE A 86 -2.79 -15.20 -27.14
C ILE A 86 -1.43 -15.37 -27.84
N GLU A 87 -1.10 -16.56 -28.32
CA GLU A 87 0.13 -16.81 -29.07
C GLU A 87 0.17 -16.01 -30.38
N ALA A 88 -0.97 -15.90 -31.08
CA ALA A 88 -1.08 -15.08 -32.28
C ALA A 88 -0.91 -13.58 -31.99
N GLU A 89 -1.50 -13.07 -30.89
CA GLU A 89 -1.33 -11.68 -30.45
C GLU A 89 0.11 -11.38 -30.03
N ASN A 90 0.77 -12.32 -29.34
CA ASN A 90 2.18 -12.23 -28.99
C ASN A 90 3.07 -12.19 -30.23
N ALA A 91 2.81 -13.05 -31.23
CA ALA A 91 3.54 -13.06 -32.49
C ALA A 91 3.36 -11.76 -33.28
N TYR A 92 2.13 -11.24 -33.32
CA TYR A 92 1.83 -9.96 -33.96
C TYR A 92 2.57 -8.81 -33.26
N THR A 93 2.42 -8.69 -31.93
CA THR A 93 3.12 -7.71 -31.10
C THR A 93 4.63 -7.78 -31.30
N LYS A 94 5.20 -8.99 -31.38
CA LYS A 94 6.61 -9.18 -31.67
C LYS A 94 6.99 -8.56 -33.02
N SER A 95 6.21 -8.85 -34.07
CA SER A 95 6.51 -8.38 -35.42
C SER A 95 6.37 -6.87 -35.61
N VAL A 96 5.36 -6.23 -35.01
CA VAL A 96 5.05 -4.80 -35.25
C VAL A 96 5.67 -3.85 -34.26
N LEU A 97 5.96 -4.32 -33.04
CA LEU A 97 6.49 -3.51 -31.95
C LEU A 97 7.86 -4.00 -31.51
N LEU A 98 8.00 -5.27 -31.07
CA LEU A 98 9.22 -5.70 -30.40
C LEU A 98 10.44 -5.74 -31.33
N ASP A 99 10.33 -6.38 -32.49
CA ASP A 99 11.44 -6.52 -33.44
C ASP A 99 11.87 -5.16 -34.01
N PRO A 100 10.95 -4.27 -34.49
CA PRO A 100 11.32 -2.96 -34.99
C PRO A 100 11.90 -2.00 -33.95
N THR A 101 11.58 -2.19 -32.66
CA THR A 101 12.06 -1.32 -31.56
C THR A 101 13.15 -1.98 -30.72
N ALA A 102 13.73 -3.11 -31.15
CA ALA A 102 14.68 -3.89 -30.36
C ALA A 102 15.85 -3.06 -29.82
N LYS A 103 16.45 -2.20 -30.66
CA LYS A 103 17.53 -1.31 -30.22
C LYS A 103 17.05 -0.31 -29.17
N LEU A 104 15.97 0.43 -29.44
CA LEU A 104 15.43 1.42 -28.51
C LEU A 104 15.07 0.79 -27.16
N ARG A 105 14.45 -0.39 -27.18
CA ARG A 105 14.14 -1.15 -25.96
C ARG A 105 15.39 -1.56 -25.19
N SER A 106 16.46 -1.98 -25.88
CA SER A 106 17.74 -2.29 -25.26
C SER A 106 18.39 -1.05 -24.64
N ASP A 107 18.36 0.09 -25.34
CA ASP A 107 18.89 1.36 -24.83
C ASP A 107 18.12 1.79 -23.57
N LEU A 108 16.78 1.74 -23.62
CA LEU A 108 15.92 2.05 -22.46
C LEU A 108 16.14 1.08 -21.31
N PHE A 109 16.35 -0.21 -21.59
CA PHE A 109 16.62 -1.21 -20.56
C PHE A 109 17.92 -0.90 -19.80
N GLU A 110 19.02 -0.64 -20.52
CA GLU A 110 20.29 -0.28 -19.86
C GLU A 110 20.21 1.09 -19.17
N GLU A 111 19.45 2.05 -19.70
CA GLU A 111 19.19 3.34 -19.03
C GLU A 111 18.45 3.14 -17.70
N LEU A 112 17.34 2.39 -17.71
CA LEU A 112 16.53 2.12 -16.51
C LEU A 112 17.31 1.31 -15.48
N LYS A 113 18.05 0.30 -15.93
CA LYS A 113 18.95 -0.49 -15.08
C LYS A 113 20.05 0.37 -14.47
N GLY A 114 20.62 1.30 -15.23
CA GLY A 114 21.62 2.26 -14.75
C GLY A 114 21.10 3.22 -13.67
N LYS A 115 19.77 3.39 -13.53
CA LYS A 115 19.15 4.18 -12.45
C LYS A 115 19.09 3.44 -11.11
N ILE A 116 19.34 2.12 -11.10
CA ILE A 116 19.18 1.28 -9.90
C ILE A 116 20.55 1.06 -9.25
N LYS A 117 20.68 1.49 -7.99
CA LYS A 117 21.78 1.06 -7.12
C LYS A 117 21.53 -0.38 -6.67
N GLN A 118 22.41 -1.31 -7.03
CA GLN A 118 22.20 -2.74 -6.76
C GLN A 118 22.42 -3.11 -5.29
N ASP A 119 23.35 -2.46 -4.60
CA ASP A 119 23.70 -2.68 -3.20
C ASP A 119 23.06 -1.63 -2.29
N ASP A 120 21.77 -1.39 -2.47
CA ASP A 120 21.04 -0.40 -1.68
C ASP A 120 20.58 -0.97 -0.33
N SER A 121 20.43 -0.09 0.67
CA SER A 121 20.00 -0.43 2.02
C SER A 121 18.98 0.56 2.56
N SER A 122 18.01 0.08 3.33
CA SER A 122 17.10 0.95 4.09
C SER A 122 17.82 1.56 5.30
N VAL A 123 17.28 2.66 5.82
CA VAL A 123 17.80 3.27 7.05
C VAL A 123 17.37 2.43 8.25
N PRO A 124 18.29 1.95 9.11
CA PRO A 124 17.94 1.13 10.27
C PRO A 124 16.90 1.79 11.18
N ALA A 125 15.81 1.08 11.44
CA ALA A 125 14.72 1.51 12.31
C ALA A 125 14.86 0.86 13.68
N ARG A 126 14.90 1.68 14.74
CA ARG A 126 15.10 1.24 16.12
C ARG A 126 13.87 0.51 16.65
N ASP A 127 14.12 -0.55 17.40
CA ASP A 127 13.19 -1.25 18.28
C ASP A 127 13.94 -1.67 19.56
N GLY A 128 13.93 -0.83 20.58
CA GLY A 128 14.63 -1.10 21.84
C GLY A 128 16.14 -1.22 21.65
N ALA A 129 16.71 -2.37 21.99
CA ALA A 129 18.15 -2.62 21.94
C ALA A 129 18.70 -2.89 20.52
N TRP A 130 17.82 -3.04 19.53
CA TRP A 130 18.17 -3.39 18.17
C TRP A 130 17.64 -2.37 17.16
N ALA A 131 18.31 -2.26 16.03
CA ALA A 131 17.82 -1.53 14.87
C ALA A 131 17.78 -2.46 13.66
N TYR A 132 16.62 -2.57 13.02
CA TYR A 132 16.36 -3.48 11.91
C TYR A 132 16.41 -2.74 10.57
N ALA A 133 16.91 -3.42 9.56
CA ALA A 133 16.96 -2.91 8.19
C ALA A 133 16.96 -4.06 7.17
N THR A 134 16.82 -3.65 5.93
CA THR A 134 16.92 -4.50 4.75
C THR A 134 18.00 -3.94 3.83
N ARG A 135 18.73 -4.82 3.15
CA ARG A 135 19.69 -4.42 2.11
C ARG A 135 19.77 -5.44 1.00
N PHE A 136 20.25 -5.00 -0.15
CA PHE A 136 20.64 -5.86 -1.25
C PHE A 136 22.17 -5.91 -1.34
N ARG A 137 22.69 -6.87 -2.10
CA ARG A 137 24.11 -6.94 -2.47
C ARG A 137 24.22 -6.92 -3.98
N THR A 138 25.32 -6.42 -4.51
CA THR A 138 25.60 -6.41 -5.95
C THR A 138 25.39 -7.80 -6.56
N GLY A 139 24.60 -7.87 -7.63
CA GLY A 139 24.21 -9.13 -8.29
C GLY A 139 23.16 -9.98 -7.54
N GLY A 140 22.85 -9.68 -6.29
CA GLY A 140 21.77 -10.32 -5.53
C GLY A 140 20.40 -9.99 -6.13
N GLN A 141 19.47 -10.92 -6.00
CA GLN A 141 18.09 -10.79 -6.48
C GLN A 141 17.10 -10.53 -5.34
N TYR A 142 17.49 -10.84 -4.11
CA TYR A 142 16.60 -10.85 -2.96
C TYR A 142 17.16 -10.06 -1.77
N PRO A 143 16.28 -9.51 -0.91
CA PRO A 143 16.72 -8.72 0.24
C PRO A 143 17.39 -9.60 1.31
N ILE A 144 18.29 -8.98 2.04
CA ILE A 144 18.85 -9.45 3.31
C ILE A 144 18.19 -8.64 4.41
N VAL A 145 17.48 -9.32 5.32
CA VAL A 145 16.98 -8.72 6.57
C VAL A 145 18.03 -8.88 7.63
N TYR A 146 18.38 -7.79 8.31
CA TYR A 146 19.38 -7.80 9.37
C TYR A 146 19.00 -6.86 10.50
N ARG A 147 19.66 -7.04 11.64
CA ARG A 147 19.63 -6.09 12.75
C ARG A 147 21.03 -5.73 13.24
N LYS A 148 21.14 -4.59 13.91
CA LYS A 148 22.36 -4.11 14.57
C LYS A 148 22.03 -3.72 16.02
N ALA A 149 23.00 -3.85 16.92
CA ALA A 149 22.84 -3.34 18.27
C ALA A 149 22.65 -1.82 18.24
N VAL A 150 21.99 -1.27 19.25
CA VAL A 150 21.80 0.17 19.40
C VAL A 150 22.70 0.68 20.52
N ASP A 151 23.41 1.78 20.26
CA ASP A 151 24.14 2.50 21.30
C ASP A 151 23.12 3.21 22.20
N ALA A 152 23.10 2.86 23.50
CA ALA A 152 22.10 3.36 24.44
C ALA A 152 22.21 4.87 24.72
N THR A 153 23.34 5.50 24.41
CA THR A 153 23.57 6.93 24.64
C THR A 153 23.08 7.76 23.46
N THR A 154 23.43 7.33 22.25
CA THR A 154 23.13 8.07 21.01
C THR A 154 21.83 7.62 20.36
N GLY A 155 21.37 6.40 20.65
CA GLY A 155 20.24 5.77 19.98
C GLY A 155 20.54 5.29 18.56
N GLU A 156 21.80 5.36 18.13
CA GLU A 156 22.23 5.00 16.77
C GLU A 156 22.61 3.51 16.66
N ALA A 157 22.42 2.95 15.46
CA ALA A 157 22.80 1.57 15.16
C ALA A 157 24.33 1.39 15.15
N THR A 158 24.85 0.51 15.99
CA THR A 158 26.27 0.24 16.21
C THR A 158 26.61 -1.25 16.08
N GLY A 159 27.89 -1.59 16.09
CA GLY A 159 28.38 -2.97 16.02
C GLY A 159 28.19 -3.65 14.66
N ALA A 160 28.37 -4.98 14.64
CA ALA A 160 28.26 -5.82 13.46
C ALA A 160 26.79 -6.13 13.11
N GLU A 161 26.53 -6.42 11.83
CA GLU A 161 25.22 -6.91 11.38
C GLU A 161 24.97 -8.34 11.85
N GLN A 162 23.79 -8.56 12.42
CA GLN A 162 23.23 -9.89 12.60
C GLN A 162 22.23 -10.15 11.48
N ILE A 163 22.59 -11.01 10.53
CA ILE A 163 21.71 -11.41 9.43
C ILE A 163 20.61 -12.31 9.98
N LEU A 164 19.36 -11.93 9.73
CA LEU A 164 18.17 -12.67 10.15
C LEU A 164 17.59 -13.49 9.01
N ILE A 165 17.56 -12.93 7.80
CA ILE A 165 17.10 -13.59 6.55
C ILE A 165 18.10 -13.21 5.46
N ASP A 166 18.61 -14.20 4.73
CA ASP A 166 19.38 -13.99 3.51
C ASP A 166 18.57 -14.58 2.34
N GLY A 167 17.88 -13.71 1.60
CA GLY A 167 16.97 -14.14 0.55
C GLY A 167 17.64 -14.92 -0.58
N ASP A 168 18.85 -14.54 -1.03
CA ASP A 168 19.52 -15.31 -2.10
C ASP A 168 20.04 -16.67 -1.60
N LYS A 169 20.28 -16.83 -0.29
CA LYS A 169 20.55 -18.14 0.29
C LYS A 169 19.29 -18.97 0.38
N GLU A 170 18.18 -18.38 0.83
CA GLU A 170 16.91 -19.07 1.04
C GLU A 170 16.19 -19.43 -0.25
N SER A 171 16.38 -18.67 -1.32
CA SER A 171 15.79 -18.95 -2.63
C SER A 171 16.45 -20.10 -3.38
N LYS A 172 17.56 -20.68 -2.87
CA LYS A 172 18.31 -21.71 -3.61
C LYS A 172 17.49 -22.98 -3.78
N GLY A 173 17.29 -23.36 -5.05
CA GLY A 173 16.49 -24.54 -5.41
C GLY A 173 15.02 -24.25 -5.63
N GLU A 174 14.55 -23.04 -5.28
CA GLU A 174 13.18 -22.61 -5.52
C GLU A 174 13.03 -22.03 -6.93
N LYS A 175 11.92 -22.35 -7.59
CA LYS A 175 11.59 -21.77 -8.91
C LYS A 175 11.18 -20.30 -8.81
N PHE A 176 10.58 -19.94 -7.68
CA PHE A 176 10.20 -18.59 -7.31
C PHE A 176 10.34 -18.46 -5.79
N TRP A 177 10.76 -17.29 -5.33
CA TRP A 177 10.86 -16.99 -3.91
C TRP A 177 10.62 -15.50 -3.73
N ARG A 178 9.82 -15.11 -2.75
CA ARG A 178 9.64 -13.71 -2.37
C ARG A 178 9.32 -13.60 -0.90
N LEU A 179 10.18 -12.91 -0.16
CA LEU A 179 9.85 -12.43 1.17
C LEU A 179 8.78 -11.34 1.05
N GLN A 180 7.61 -11.58 1.63
CA GLN A 180 6.48 -10.65 1.59
C GLN A 180 6.46 -9.75 2.82
N ASP A 181 6.76 -10.30 4.00
CA ASP A 181 6.76 -9.55 5.25
C ASP A 181 7.57 -10.28 6.35
N TRP A 182 7.89 -9.58 7.42
CA TRP A 182 8.50 -10.12 8.63
C TRP A 182 8.19 -9.25 9.87
N GLU A 183 8.11 -9.88 11.04
CA GLU A 183 7.90 -9.18 12.32
C GLU A 183 8.62 -9.91 13.46
N GLN A 184 9.42 -9.17 14.23
CA GLN A 184 10.08 -9.66 15.44
C GLN A 184 9.08 -9.75 16.61
N SER A 185 9.25 -10.76 17.46
CA SER A 185 8.51 -10.85 18.72
C SER A 185 8.88 -9.69 19.66
N PRO A 186 8.02 -9.32 20.63
CA PRO A 186 8.30 -8.25 21.58
C PRO A 186 9.61 -8.40 22.38
N ASP A 187 10.00 -9.63 22.70
CA ASP A 187 11.28 -9.97 23.33
C ASP A 187 12.44 -10.08 22.32
N GLN A 188 12.11 -10.06 21.02
CA GLN A 188 13.01 -10.12 19.87
C GLN A 188 13.82 -11.42 19.74
N ASP A 189 13.35 -12.48 20.40
CA ASP A 189 13.93 -13.83 20.34
C ASP A 189 13.44 -14.63 19.13
N LEU A 190 12.27 -14.28 18.61
CA LEU A 190 11.67 -14.88 17.42
C LEU A 190 11.47 -13.86 16.31
N LEU A 191 11.63 -14.32 15.06
CA LEU A 191 11.23 -13.63 13.85
C LEU A 191 10.15 -14.44 13.15
N ALA A 192 8.95 -13.88 13.02
CA ALA A 192 7.96 -14.37 12.07
C ALA A 192 8.27 -13.81 10.68
N TYR A 193 8.19 -14.64 9.64
CA TYR A 193 8.43 -14.19 8.26
C TYR A 193 7.57 -14.96 7.27
N PHE A 194 7.25 -14.30 6.16
CA PHE A 194 6.26 -14.74 5.19
C PHE A 194 6.88 -14.89 3.81
N VAL A 195 6.90 -16.11 3.29
CA VAL A 195 7.51 -16.42 2.00
C VAL A 195 6.45 -16.88 1.00
N ASP A 196 6.46 -16.27 -0.17
CA ASP A 196 5.71 -16.71 -1.35
C ASP A 196 6.64 -17.50 -2.28
N TYR A 197 6.29 -18.75 -2.57
CA TYR A 197 7.06 -19.65 -3.43
C TYR A 197 6.48 -19.79 -4.84
N GLU A 198 5.36 -19.12 -5.14
CA GLU A 198 4.59 -19.35 -6.36
C GLU A 198 4.18 -18.03 -7.08
N GLY A 199 4.23 -16.90 -6.38
CA GLY A 199 3.87 -15.57 -6.89
C GLY A 199 2.40 -15.20 -6.70
N GLY A 200 1.59 -16.11 -6.12
CA GLY A 200 0.15 -15.96 -5.93
C GLY A 200 -0.27 -15.13 -4.70
N ASN A 201 0.68 -14.56 -3.94
CA ASN A 201 0.43 -13.85 -2.66
C ASN A 201 -0.20 -14.71 -1.55
N LYS A 202 -0.27 -16.03 -1.75
CA LYS A 202 -0.57 -17.02 -0.72
C LYS A 202 0.75 -17.45 -0.10
N VAL A 203 0.99 -17.03 1.15
CA VAL A 203 2.30 -17.14 1.77
C VAL A 203 2.38 -18.32 2.74
N THR A 204 3.61 -18.79 2.94
CA THR A 204 3.99 -19.67 4.04
C THR A 204 4.55 -18.82 5.17
N LEU A 205 3.88 -18.83 6.32
CA LEU A 205 4.36 -18.22 7.56
C LEU A 205 5.33 -19.20 8.27
N ARG A 206 6.50 -18.69 8.62
CA ARG A 206 7.60 -19.40 9.29
C ARG A 206 8.08 -18.60 10.50
N PHE A 207 8.70 -19.28 11.45
CA PHE A 207 9.26 -18.69 12.66
C PHE A 207 10.73 -19.08 12.79
N ARG A 208 11.60 -18.12 13.13
CA ARG A 208 13.04 -18.30 13.29
C ARG A 208 13.52 -17.77 14.64
N ALA A 209 14.33 -18.56 15.35
CA ALA A 209 15.05 -18.08 16.52
C ALA A 209 16.15 -17.10 16.09
N THR A 210 16.11 -15.86 16.59
CA THR A 210 17.07 -14.82 16.19
C THR A 210 18.47 -15.13 16.72
N ALA A 211 18.60 -15.76 17.89
CA ALA A 211 19.88 -16.05 18.54
C ALA A 211 20.83 -16.92 17.70
N ASN A 212 20.30 -17.91 16.97
CA ASN A 212 21.10 -18.87 16.20
C ASN A 212 20.65 -19.03 14.74
N GLY A 213 19.60 -18.32 14.32
CA GLY A 213 19.08 -18.37 12.94
C GLY A 213 18.38 -19.68 12.57
N SER A 214 18.03 -20.53 13.54
CA SER A 214 17.35 -21.80 13.30
C SER A 214 15.84 -21.60 13.19
N ASP A 215 15.22 -22.20 12.18
CA ASP A 215 13.75 -22.21 12.04
C ASP A 215 13.11 -23.16 13.05
N LEU A 216 11.90 -22.82 13.51
CA LEU A 216 11.05 -23.75 14.26
C LEU A 216 10.59 -24.90 13.34
N PRO A 217 10.31 -26.11 13.88
CA PRO A 217 10.12 -27.33 13.08
C PRO A 217 8.73 -27.45 12.45
N TYR A 218 8.10 -26.34 12.08
CA TYR A 218 6.79 -26.30 11.44
C TYR A 218 6.63 -25.04 10.58
N LYS A 219 5.60 -25.04 9.74
CA LYS A 219 5.19 -23.90 8.91
C LYS A 219 3.67 -23.82 8.85
N ILE A 220 3.16 -22.63 8.55
CA ILE A 220 1.73 -22.37 8.36
C ILE A 220 1.53 -21.95 6.92
N GLU A 221 0.84 -22.78 6.14
CA GLU A 221 0.57 -22.56 4.72
C GLU A 221 -0.77 -21.85 4.52
N GLY A 222 -0.93 -21.18 3.37
CA GLY A 222 -2.19 -20.53 3.02
C GLY A 222 -2.49 -19.24 3.79
N ALA A 223 -1.46 -18.64 4.39
CA ALA A 223 -1.59 -17.38 5.09
C ALA A 223 -1.60 -16.19 4.11
N SER A 224 -2.09 -15.06 4.61
CA SER A 224 -1.77 -13.74 4.06
C SER A 224 -0.58 -13.17 4.84
N ALA A 225 0.20 -12.29 4.22
CA ALA A 225 1.32 -11.63 4.89
C ALA A 225 0.83 -10.66 5.97
N GLY A 226 1.56 -10.60 7.09
CA GLY A 226 1.25 -9.76 8.24
C GLY A 226 0.84 -10.56 9.47
N LEU A 227 1.36 -10.12 10.62
CA LEU A 227 1.16 -10.72 11.93
C LEU A 227 0.88 -9.62 12.96
N VAL A 228 0.34 -10.01 14.11
CA VAL A 228 0.36 -9.18 15.31
C VAL A 228 0.77 -10.03 16.49
N TRP A 229 1.89 -9.69 17.13
CA TRP A 229 2.29 -10.30 18.39
C TRP A 229 1.48 -9.80 19.58
N ALA A 230 1.15 -10.70 20.50
CA ALA A 230 0.68 -10.39 21.83
C ALA A 230 1.83 -9.91 22.73
N LYS A 231 1.50 -9.36 23.91
CA LYS A 231 2.50 -8.83 24.87
C LYS A 231 3.35 -9.93 25.52
N ASP A 232 2.94 -11.19 25.44
CA ASP A 232 3.62 -12.33 26.07
C ASP A 232 4.84 -12.85 25.27
N GLY A 233 5.13 -12.27 24.11
CA GLY A 233 6.28 -12.65 23.28
C GLY A 233 6.08 -13.92 22.45
N ARG A 234 4.99 -14.66 22.66
CA ARG A 234 4.80 -16.02 22.10
C ARG A 234 3.47 -16.23 21.40
N THR A 235 2.42 -15.56 21.84
CA THR A 235 1.12 -15.62 21.18
C THR A 235 1.09 -14.63 20.02
N CYS A 236 0.61 -15.05 18.86
CA CYS A 236 0.46 -14.21 17.69
C CYS A 236 -0.86 -14.43 16.97
N PHE A 237 -1.24 -13.46 16.15
CA PHE A 237 -2.43 -13.49 15.32
C PHE A 237 -2.04 -13.37 13.86
N TYR A 238 -2.64 -14.19 13.00
CA TYR A 238 -2.36 -14.21 11.56
C TYR A 238 -3.64 -14.45 10.75
N CYS A 239 -3.56 -14.20 9.45
CA CYS A 239 -4.68 -14.30 8.53
C CYS A 239 -4.54 -15.52 7.61
N LEU A 240 -5.62 -16.26 7.38
CA LEU A 240 -5.71 -17.32 6.37
C LEU A 240 -6.60 -16.89 5.21
N LEU A 241 -6.18 -17.26 4.00
CA LEU A 241 -6.91 -17.03 2.76
C LEU A 241 -7.94 -18.15 2.51
N ASP A 242 -9.07 -17.79 1.87
CA ASP A 242 -9.98 -18.74 1.25
C ASP A 242 -9.57 -19.07 -0.20
N ASP A 243 -10.36 -19.92 -0.87
CA ASP A 243 -10.13 -20.34 -2.26
C ASP A 243 -10.23 -19.18 -3.28
N ASN A 244 -10.73 -18.02 -2.86
CA ASN A 244 -10.77 -16.80 -3.67
C ASN A 244 -9.66 -15.81 -3.30
N PHE A 245 -8.63 -16.27 -2.57
CA PHE A 245 -7.49 -15.45 -2.12
C PHE A 245 -7.91 -14.27 -1.23
N ARG A 246 -9.05 -14.38 -0.56
CA ARG A 246 -9.53 -13.37 0.38
C ARG A 246 -9.17 -13.78 1.80
N VAL A 247 -8.71 -12.84 2.61
CA VAL A 247 -8.56 -13.07 4.05
C VAL A 247 -9.92 -13.40 4.64
N ALA A 248 -10.12 -14.67 4.99
CA ALA A 248 -11.40 -15.20 5.42
C ALA A 248 -11.39 -15.57 6.91
N LYS A 249 -10.23 -15.92 7.45
CA LYS A 249 -10.11 -16.35 8.86
C LYS A 249 -8.95 -15.63 9.53
N ILE A 250 -9.16 -15.28 10.79
CA ILE A 250 -8.11 -14.79 11.67
C ILE A 250 -7.90 -15.83 12.74
N MET A 251 -6.66 -16.26 12.85
CA MET A 251 -6.22 -17.35 13.70
C MET A 251 -5.33 -16.81 14.81
N ARG A 252 -5.32 -17.50 15.94
CA ARG A 252 -4.36 -17.29 17.03
C ARG A 252 -3.46 -18.51 17.12
N HIS A 253 -2.15 -18.26 17.11
CA HIS A 253 -1.10 -19.25 17.23
C HIS A 253 -0.23 -18.99 18.46
N ILE A 254 0.28 -20.06 19.07
CA ILE A 254 1.30 -19.99 20.12
C ILE A 254 2.61 -20.51 19.54
N ALA A 255 3.61 -19.64 19.42
CA ALA A 255 4.89 -20.00 18.84
C ALA A 255 5.55 -21.17 19.60
N GLY A 256 5.93 -22.20 18.85
CA GLY A 256 6.46 -23.47 19.33
C GLY A 256 5.43 -24.61 19.45
N GLU A 257 4.13 -24.33 19.32
CA GLU A 257 3.08 -25.36 19.32
C GLU A 257 2.74 -25.86 17.90
N ASP A 258 2.04 -26.99 17.79
CA ASP A 258 1.55 -27.52 16.52
C ASP A 258 0.44 -26.59 15.97
N PRO A 259 0.58 -26.00 14.77
CA PRO A 259 -0.45 -25.13 14.19
C PRO A 259 -1.85 -25.75 14.09
N LYS A 260 -1.98 -27.08 14.15
CA LYS A 260 -3.29 -27.74 14.20
C LYS A 260 -4.09 -27.43 15.47
N THR A 261 -3.45 -26.94 16.53
CA THR A 261 -4.12 -26.49 17.77
C THR A 261 -4.52 -25.01 17.73
N ASP A 262 -4.21 -24.31 16.64
CA ASP A 262 -4.53 -22.89 16.48
C ASP A 262 -6.03 -22.62 16.61
N VAL A 263 -6.35 -21.52 17.27
CA VAL A 263 -7.73 -21.14 17.56
C VAL A 263 -8.19 -20.07 16.58
N MET A 264 -9.24 -20.36 15.80
CA MET A 264 -9.91 -19.35 14.99
C MET A 264 -10.62 -18.34 15.89
N ILE A 265 -10.21 -17.08 15.82
CA ILE A 265 -10.78 -16.00 16.64
C ILE A 265 -11.84 -15.18 15.90
N PHE A 266 -11.80 -15.18 14.57
CA PHE A 266 -12.76 -14.49 13.72
C PHE A 266 -12.86 -15.14 12.32
N GLU A 267 -14.05 -15.12 11.74
CA GLU A 267 -14.32 -15.61 10.38
C GLU A 267 -15.20 -14.58 9.62
N GLU A 268 -14.73 -14.17 8.45
CA GLU A 268 -15.48 -13.33 7.51
C GLU A 268 -16.28 -14.18 6.53
N LYS A 269 -17.60 -14.21 6.75
CA LYS A 269 -18.55 -14.97 5.93
C LYS A 269 -19.12 -14.18 4.76
N ASP A 270 -19.05 -12.85 4.81
CA ASP A 270 -19.55 -11.97 3.76
C ASP A 270 -18.40 -11.63 2.81
N ALA A 271 -18.46 -12.18 1.60
CA ALA A 271 -17.44 -11.98 0.57
C ALA A 271 -17.33 -10.54 0.07
N SER A 272 -18.28 -9.65 0.40
CA SER A 272 -18.19 -8.22 0.09
C SER A 272 -17.22 -7.45 0.98
N PHE A 273 -16.83 -8.04 2.12
CA PHE A 273 -15.87 -7.45 3.04
C PHE A 273 -14.46 -7.99 2.79
N GLN A 274 -13.51 -7.07 2.73
CA GLN A 274 -12.10 -7.35 2.95
C GLN A 274 -11.83 -7.33 4.45
N THR A 275 -11.01 -8.26 4.94
CA THR A 275 -10.70 -8.39 6.36
C THR A 275 -9.19 -8.39 6.57
N GLY A 276 -8.73 -7.89 7.70
CA GLY A 276 -7.33 -7.97 8.10
C GLY A 276 -7.13 -7.70 9.58
N ILE A 277 -5.86 -7.70 9.98
CA ILE A 277 -5.43 -7.41 11.35
C ILE A 277 -4.49 -6.20 11.38
N GLY A 278 -4.51 -5.49 12.50
CA GLY A 278 -3.59 -4.40 12.77
C GLY A 278 -3.33 -4.22 14.26
N LYS A 279 -2.26 -3.50 14.59
CA LYS A 279 -1.86 -3.22 15.97
C LYS A 279 -1.99 -1.71 16.22
N THR A 280 -2.68 -1.35 17.30
CA THR A 280 -2.72 0.05 17.77
C THR A 280 -1.30 0.57 18.03
N SER A 281 -1.06 1.88 17.91
CA SER A 281 0.27 2.47 18.06
C SER A 281 0.91 2.22 19.42
N SER A 282 0.13 2.16 20.50
CA SER A 282 0.65 1.78 21.82
C SER A 282 1.01 0.29 21.95
N GLY A 283 0.62 -0.53 20.98
CA GLY A 283 0.79 -1.98 21.00
C GLY A 283 -0.10 -2.70 22.01
N ASP A 284 -1.17 -2.07 22.52
CA ASP A 284 -2.00 -2.66 23.59
C ASP A 284 -3.21 -3.43 23.05
N TYR A 285 -3.65 -3.12 21.84
CA TYR A 285 -4.82 -3.74 21.23
C TYR A 285 -4.52 -4.24 19.81
N LEU A 286 -5.00 -5.46 19.54
CA LEU A 286 -5.24 -5.99 18.20
C LEU A 286 -6.52 -5.35 17.68
N LEU A 287 -6.49 -4.94 16.42
CA LEU A 287 -7.63 -4.55 15.63
C LEU A 287 -7.88 -5.63 14.59
N ILE A 288 -9.11 -6.08 14.48
CA ILE A 288 -9.62 -6.88 13.38
C ILE A 288 -10.53 -5.95 12.60
N TYR A 289 -10.07 -5.50 11.44
CA TYR A 289 -10.85 -4.59 10.61
C TYR A 289 -11.48 -5.35 9.46
N ARG A 290 -12.70 -4.95 9.13
CA ARG A 290 -13.45 -5.42 7.98
C ARG A 290 -13.92 -4.19 7.23
N SER A 291 -13.66 -4.10 5.94
CA SER A 291 -14.04 -2.96 5.13
C SER A 291 -14.69 -3.39 3.83
N GLN A 292 -15.62 -2.56 3.38
CA GLN A 292 -16.21 -2.60 2.04
C GLN A 292 -16.32 -1.15 1.57
N SER A 293 -16.22 -0.89 0.26
CA SER A 293 -16.39 0.43 -0.39
C SER A 293 -16.27 1.69 0.48
N GLU A 294 -17.32 2.03 1.25
CA GLU A 294 -17.43 3.22 2.11
C GLU A 294 -17.89 2.86 3.55
N SER A 295 -17.49 1.71 4.08
CA SER A 295 -17.89 1.29 5.43
C SER A 295 -16.83 0.41 6.08
N SER A 296 -16.61 0.59 7.38
CA SER A 296 -15.81 -0.32 8.19
C SER A 296 -16.60 -0.89 9.37
N ASP A 297 -16.22 -2.10 9.77
CA ASP A 297 -16.55 -2.71 11.06
C ASP A 297 -15.23 -3.15 11.70
N VAL A 298 -15.00 -2.73 12.94
CA VAL A 298 -13.76 -3.02 13.66
C VAL A 298 -14.10 -3.79 14.92
N LEU A 299 -13.47 -4.94 15.10
CA LEU A 299 -13.38 -5.64 16.37
C LEU A 299 -12.00 -5.38 16.99
N TYR A 300 -11.90 -5.53 18.31
CA TYR A 300 -10.65 -5.35 19.02
C TYR A 300 -10.53 -6.33 20.20
N LEU A 301 -9.30 -6.64 20.59
CA LEU A 301 -8.98 -7.35 21.83
C LEU A 301 -7.68 -6.82 22.44
N SER A 302 -7.53 -6.99 23.75
CA SER A 302 -6.30 -6.63 24.47
C SER A 302 -5.19 -7.62 24.17
N LEU A 303 -4.02 -7.13 23.73
CA LEU A 303 -2.83 -7.94 23.50
C LEU A 303 -2.17 -8.40 24.81
N ALA A 304 -2.56 -7.83 25.95
CA ALA A 304 -2.18 -8.33 27.28
C ALA A 304 -3.05 -9.51 27.74
N THR A 305 -4.15 -9.81 27.03
CA THR A 305 -5.00 -10.98 27.31
C THR A 305 -5.38 -11.64 25.98
N PRO A 306 -4.40 -12.22 25.26
CA PRO A 306 -4.58 -12.65 23.87
C PRO A 306 -5.54 -13.84 23.72
N THR A 307 -5.92 -14.48 24.83
CA THR A 307 -6.93 -15.54 24.85
C THR A 307 -8.37 -15.02 24.88
N ALA A 308 -8.59 -13.72 25.12
CA ALA A 308 -9.91 -13.10 25.16
C ALA A 308 -10.59 -13.13 23.78
N LYS A 309 -11.93 -13.16 23.79
CA LYS A 309 -12.72 -13.05 22.56
C LYS A 309 -12.69 -11.61 22.01
N PRO A 310 -12.54 -11.40 20.70
CA PRO A 310 -12.68 -10.09 20.09
C PRO A 310 -14.04 -9.46 20.39
N LYS A 311 -14.06 -8.16 20.65
CA LYS A 311 -15.27 -7.37 20.89
C LYS A 311 -15.47 -6.39 19.74
N ARG A 312 -16.70 -6.24 19.25
CA ARG A 312 -17.01 -5.19 18.27
C ARG A 312 -16.82 -3.81 18.92
N PHE A 313 -16.12 -2.92 18.22
CA PHE A 313 -15.78 -1.58 18.72
C PHE A 313 -17.03 -0.70 18.88
N THR A 314 -17.85 -0.62 17.83
CA THR A 314 -19.16 0.07 17.86
C THR A 314 -20.11 -0.66 16.90
N PRO A 315 -21.44 -0.58 17.07
CA PRO A 315 -22.37 -1.16 16.09
C PRO A 315 -22.07 -0.67 14.66
N TYR A 316 -22.06 -1.60 13.72
CA TYR A 316 -21.81 -1.33 12.29
C TYR A 316 -22.86 -0.37 11.72
N ARG A 317 -22.41 0.55 10.87
CA ARG A 317 -23.25 1.50 10.14
C ARG A 317 -22.76 1.63 8.71
N LYS A 318 -23.65 1.42 7.74
CA LYS A 318 -23.36 1.62 6.31
C LYS A 318 -23.04 3.09 6.03
N GLY A 319 -22.07 3.34 5.16
CA GLY A 319 -21.57 4.67 4.81
C GLY A 319 -20.66 5.31 5.86
N VAL A 320 -20.32 4.58 6.95
CA VAL A 320 -19.43 5.08 7.99
C VAL A 320 -18.12 4.30 8.00
N GLU A 321 -17.05 5.02 7.75
CA GLU A 321 -15.68 4.55 7.90
C GLU A 321 -15.10 5.08 9.21
N TYR A 322 -14.43 4.18 9.92
CA TYR A 322 -13.69 4.51 11.12
C TYR A 322 -12.53 3.54 11.35
N LEU A 323 -11.44 4.06 11.91
CA LEU A 323 -10.28 3.28 12.35
C LEU A 323 -9.82 3.81 13.72
N PRO A 324 -9.97 3.02 14.80
CA PRO A 324 -9.52 3.42 16.13
C PRO A 324 -8.01 3.20 16.29
N ASN A 325 -7.35 4.12 16.98
CA ASN A 325 -5.99 3.97 17.49
C ASN A 325 -5.98 4.30 18.99
N HIS A 326 -5.01 3.80 19.75
CA HIS A 326 -5.02 3.89 21.22
C HIS A 326 -3.87 4.76 21.75
N HIS A 327 -4.21 5.61 22.73
CA HIS A 327 -3.26 6.40 23.53
C HIS A 327 -3.88 6.77 24.87
N GLY A 328 -3.14 6.59 25.97
CA GLY A 328 -3.47 7.15 27.28
C GLY A 328 -4.87 6.80 27.81
N GLY A 329 -5.29 5.53 27.69
CA GLY A 329 -6.60 5.06 28.16
C GLY A 329 -7.78 5.50 27.30
N HIS A 330 -7.51 6.04 26.11
CA HIS A 330 -8.51 6.49 25.16
C HIS A 330 -8.25 5.90 23.77
N PHE A 331 -9.33 5.73 23.02
CA PHE A 331 -9.24 5.57 21.58
C PHE A 331 -9.40 6.93 20.89
N TYR A 332 -8.52 7.18 19.91
CA TYR A 332 -8.61 8.25 18.93
C TYR A 332 -9.03 7.63 17.61
N ILE A 333 -10.17 8.05 17.07
CA ILE A 333 -10.83 7.39 15.96
C ILE A 333 -10.87 8.34 14.77
N ARG A 334 -10.07 8.07 13.75
CA ARG A 334 -10.26 8.68 12.42
C ARG A 334 -11.59 8.17 11.87
N ASN A 335 -12.54 9.04 11.58
CA ASN A 335 -13.86 8.64 11.08
C ASN A 335 -14.54 9.71 10.22
N ASN A 336 -15.50 9.30 9.39
CA ASN A 336 -16.31 10.18 8.55
C ASN A 336 -17.75 10.36 9.07
N SER A 337 -18.02 9.97 10.32
CA SER A 337 -19.38 9.97 10.87
C SER A 337 -19.96 11.40 10.98
N GLY A 338 -21.27 11.53 10.79
CA GLY A 338 -21.94 12.83 10.82
C GLY A 338 -21.69 13.70 9.57
N GLY A 339 -21.35 13.09 8.44
CA GLY A 339 -21.12 13.81 7.17
C GLY A 339 -19.72 14.42 7.04
N ALA A 340 -18.77 13.98 7.87
CA ALA A 340 -17.38 14.43 7.82
C ALA A 340 -16.63 13.74 6.67
N ILE A 341 -16.95 14.08 5.43
CA ILE A 341 -16.39 13.42 4.23
C ILE A 341 -14.86 13.48 4.15
N ASP A 342 -14.26 14.56 4.68
CA ASP A 342 -12.81 14.73 4.76
C ASP A 342 -12.20 14.17 6.06
N PHE A 343 -13.00 13.37 6.76
CA PHE A 343 -12.71 12.76 8.05
C PHE A 343 -12.48 13.78 9.19
N LYS A 344 -12.66 13.27 10.39
CA LYS A 344 -12.33 13.92 11.65
C LYS A 344 -11.67 12.92 12.59
N ILE A 345 -11.12 13.39 13.70
CA ILE A 345 -10.65 12.51 14.76
C ILE A 345 -11.56 12.70 15.97
N SER A 346 -12.27 11.65 16.34
CA SER A 346 -13.04 11.62 17.58
C SER A 346 -12.25 10.91 18.68
N LYS A 347 -12.64 11.10 19.94
CA LYS A 347 -12.03 10.51 21.13
C LYS A 347 -13.09 9.87 22.01
N THR A 348 -12.77 8.71 22.58
CA THR A 348 -13.60 8.06 23.60
C THR A 348 -12.74 7.26 24.60
N PRO A 349 -13.15 7.12 25.87
CA PRO A 349 -12.50 6.20 26.81
C PRO A 349 -12.54 4.75 26.31
N VAL A 350 -11.51 3.95 26.63
CA VAL A 350 -11.44 2.52 26.24
C VAL A 350 -12.61 1.67 26.75
N SER A 351 -13.31 2.13 27.79
CA SER A 351 -14.49 1.47 28.38
C SER A 351 -15.81 1.85 27.71
N LYS A 352 -15.83 2.83 26.79
CA LYS A 352 -17.05 3.39 26.18
C LYS A 352 -16.92 3.52 24.66
N THR A 353 -16.63 2.42 23.97
CA THR A 353 -16.28 2.43 22.54
C THR A 353 -17.45 2.75 21.59
N ASN A 354 -18.71 2.65 22.05
CA ASN A 354 -19.89 2.98 21.23
C ASN A 354 -19.84 4.43 20.75
N ALA A 355 -20.14 4.65 19.46
CA ALA A 355 -20.08 5.95 18.79
C ALA A 355 -20.91 7.07 19.43
N THR A 356 -21.92 6.74 20.22
CA THR A 356 -22.67 7.72 21.03
C THR A 356 -21.83 8.41 22.11
N ASN A 357 -20.68 7.84 22.48
CA ASN A 357 -19.74 8.42 23.44
C ASN A 357 -18.57 9.15 22.77
N TRP A 358 -18.52 9.15 21.43
CA TRP A 358 -17.44 9.81 20.71
C TRP A 358 -17.60 11.31 20.80
N THR A 359 -16.50 11.99 21.13
CA THR A 359 -16.41 13.44 21.17
C THR A 359 -15.37 13.89 20.15
N ASP A 360 -15.59 15.01 19.46
CA ASP A 360 -14.64 15.47 18.46
C ASP A 360 -13.36 15.97 19.15
N PHE A 361 -12.22 15.42 18.74
CA PHE A 361 -10.90 15.79 19.21
C PHE A 361 -10.19 16.70 18.20
N ILE A 362 -10.20 16.30 16.93
CA ILE A 362 -9.90 17.17 15.79
C ILE A 362 -11.17 17.24 14.95
N PRO A 363 -11.85 18.40 14.88
CA PRO A 363 -13.12 18.52 14.16
C PRO A 363 -12.92 18.39 12.65
N HIS A 364 -14.00 18.08 11.94
CA HIS A 364 -14.02 18.07 10.47
C HIS A 364 -13.76 19.47 9.91
N GLU A 365 -12.98 19.54 8.83
CA GLU A 365 -12.75 20.75 8.04
C GLU A 365 -12.83 20.35 6.56
N ALA A 366 -13.72 21.00 5.80
CA ALA A 366 -13.89 20.70 4.38
C ALA A 366 -12.62 21.05 3.59
N GLY A 367 -12.19 20.15 2.71
CA GLY A 367 -10.97 20.29 1.92
C GLY A 367 -9.68 19.89 2.65
N ARG A 368 -9.76 19.44 3.91
CA ARG A 368 -8.63 18.88 4.66
C ARG A 368 -8.87 17.40 4.93
N PHE A 369 -8.57 16.59 3.93
CA PHE A 369 -8.74 15.15 4.01
C PHE A 369 -7.70 14.56 4.96
N ILE A 370 -8.11 14.09 6.14
CA ILE A 370 -7.20 13.37 7.04
C ILE A 370 -7.05 11.96 6.48
N GLU A 371 -5.87 11.57 6.00
CA GLU A 371 -5.59 10.23 5.44
C GLU A 371 -5.31 9.21 6.53
N SER A 372 -4.45 9.57 7.47
CA SER A 372 -3.93 8.66 8.48
C SER A 372 -3.62 9.39 9.80
N VAL A 373 -3.53 8.61 10.89
CA VAL A 373 -3.17 9.12 12.22
C VAL A 373 -2.12 8.21 12.86
N ASN A 374 -0.92 8.75 12.99
CA ASN A 374 0.21 8.11 13.66
C ASN A 374 0.33 8.66 15.08
N LEU A 375 0.15 7.80 16.08
CA LEU A 375 0.28 8.18 17.50
C LEU A 375 1.64 7.73 18.04
N TYR A 376 2.20 8.58 18.89
CA TYR A 376 3.38 8.35 19.72
C TYR A 376 3.00 8.64 21.18
N ALA A 377 3.83 8.24 22.14
CA ALA A 377 3.58 8.51 23.56
C ALA A 377 3.32 9.99 23.86
N GLY A 378 4.02 10.91 23.21
CA GLY A 378 3.87 12.36 23.40
C GLY A 378 3.14 13.12 22.27
N HIS A 379 2.97 12.53 21.09
CA HIS A 379 2.57 13.27 19.89
C HIS A 379 1.53 12.53 19.05
N MET A 380 0.77 13.29 18.27
CA MET A 380 -0.04 12.80 17.16
C MET A 380 0.50 13.43 15.87
N VAL A 381 0.73 12.61 14.85
CA VAL A 381 1.10 13.06 13.51
C VAL A 381 -0.01 12.65 12.55
N ARG A 382 -0.62 13.62 11.89
CA ARG A 382 -1.67 13.41 10.90
C ARG A 382 -1.07 13.56 9.51
N GLU A 383 -1.28 12.56 8.68
CA GLU A 383 -1.09 12.65 7.23
C GLU A 383 -2.39 13.20 6.65
N GLU A 384 -2.32 14.37 6.03
CA GLU A 384 -3.46 15.10 5.51
C GLU A 384 -3.23 15.49 4.06
N SER A 385 -4.30 15.59 3.27
CA SER A 385 -4.29 16.16 1.93
C SER A 385 -5.10 17.45 1.92
N VAL A 386 -4.45 18.55 1.53
CA VAL A 386 -5.07 19.88 1.36
C VAL A 386 -4.67 20.40 -0.02
N ASP A 387 -5.64 20.85 -0.81
CA ASP A 387 -5.41 21.21 -2.22
C ASP A 387 -4.65 20.12 -2.99
N ALA A 388 -4.95 18.85 -2.75
CA ALA A 388 -4.25 17.70 -3.36
C ALA A 388 -2.72 17.69 -3.14
N LEU A 389 -2.23 18.33 -2.06
CA LEU A 389 -0.85 18.22 -1.59
C LEU A 389 -0.83 17.54 -0.22
N PRO A 390 0.09 16.59 0.00
CA PRO A 390 0.24 15.94 1.27
C PRO A 390 0.87 16.89 2.29
N ARG A 391 0.47 16.71 3.56
CA ARG A 391 0.87 17.53 4.69
C ARG A 391 1.03 16.66 5.92
N LEU A 392 2.13 16.84 6.65
CA LEU A 392 2.32 16.26 7.97
C LEU A 392 2.01 17.31 9.03
N THR A 393 0.94 17.11 9.80
CA THR A 393 0.59 17.98 10.94
C THR A 393 0.91 17.28 12.25
N VAL A 394 1.86 17.84 13.00
CA VAL A 394 2.27 17.35 14.31
C VAL A 394 1.50 18.09 15.39
N ARG A 395 0.90 17.34 16.31
CA ARG A 395 0.24 17.84 17.53
C ARG A 395 0.92 17.28 18.76
N ASP A 396 1.33 18.15 19.67
CA ASP A 396 1.73 17.76 21.02
C ASP A 396 0.49 17.35 21.82
N MET A 397 0.51 16.14 22.41
CA MET A 397 -0.67 15.58 23.07
C MET A 397 -0.97 16.24 24.42
N ALA A 398 0.03 16.85 25.06
CA ALA A 398 -0.12 17.49 26.36
C ALA A 398 -0.71 18.92 26.24
N SER A 399 -0.09 19.76 25.42
CA SER A 399 -0.47 21.17 25.24
C SER A 399 -1.50 21.39 24.13
N GLY A 400 -1.65 20.43 23.21
CA GLY A 400 -2.50 20.58 22.04
C GLY A 400 -1.95 21.52 20.96
N LYS A 401 -0.72 22.03 21.10
CA LYS A 401 -0.08 22.87 20.09
C LYS A 401 0.23 22.07 18.83
N GLU A 402 0.07 22.71 17.68
CA GLU A 402 0.28 22.08 16.38
C GLU A 402 1.32 22.83 15.54
N HIS A 403 1.98 22.10 14.65
CA HIS A 403 2.83 22.65 13.60
C HIS A 403 2.86 21.71 12.39
N GLN A 404 3.28 22.23 11.24
CA GLN A 404 3.41 21.48 10.00
C GLN A 404 4.89 21.25 9.68
N ILE A 405 5.17 20.18 8.94
CA ILE A 405 6.51 19.91 8.38
C ILE A 405 6.47 20.35 6.91
N ASP A 406 7.14 21.45 6.62
CA ASP A 406 7.08 22.10 5.30
C ASP A 406 8.25 21.73 4.38
N PHE A 407 7.98 21.82 3.08
CA PHE A 407 8.94 21.62 1.99
C PHE A 407 8.76 22.68 0.90
N PRO A 408 9.83 23.07 0.19
CA PRO A 408 9.78 24.21 -0.72
C PRO A 408 9.25 23.89 -2.13
N GLU A 409 9.15 22.62 -2.54
CA GLU A 409 8.72 22.27 -3.89
C GLU A 409 7.20 22.43 -4.07
N GLU A 410 6.75 22.81 -5.27
CA GLU A 410 5.32 23.06 -5.57
C GLU A 410 4.45 21.80 -5.55
N ALA A 411 5.08 20.63 -5.75
CA ALA A 411 4.44 19.33 -5.74
C ALA A 411 5.42 18.28 -5.24
N TYR A 412 5.00 17.52 -4.23
CA TYR A 412 5.81 16.52 -3.56
C TYR A 412 4.91 15.46 -2.93
N ASP A 413 5.54 14.38 -2.49
CA ASP A 413 4.94 13.33 -1.68
C ASP A 413 5.59 13.26 -0.30
N LEU A 414 4.79 12.91 0.71
CA LEU A 414 5.22 12.69 2.08
C LEU A 414 4.61 11.40 2.59
N SER A 415 5.42 10.53 3.19
CA SER A 415 4.90 9.31 3.81
C SER A 415 5.57 9.04 5.14
N VAL A 416 4.79 8.82 6.19
CA VAL A 416 5.33 8.42 7.49
C VAL A 416 5.84 6.98 7.42
N LEU A 417 7.11 6.77 7.74
CA LEU A 417 7.66 5.44 7.95
C LEU A 417 7.46 5.09 9.42
N ARG A 418 6.32 4.46 9.72
CA ARG A 418 5.96 4.06 11.08
C ARG A 418 7.04 3.12 11.63
N GLY A 419 7.87 3.64 12.53
CA GLY A 419 8.89 2.87 13.25
C GLY A 419 8.28 1.89 14.25
N PHE A 420 9.13 1.15 14.96
CA PHE A 420 8.70 0.13 15.92
C PHE A 420 8.37 0.69 17.31
N GLU A 421 8.92 1.86 17.65
CA GLU A 421 8.86 2.37 19.02
C GLU A 421 7.66 3.28 19.28
N TRP A 422 6.94 2.97 20.36
CA TRP A 422 5.87 3.82 20.87
C TRP A 422 6.40 5.07 21.61
N ASN A 423 7.41 4.88 22.46
CA ASN A 423 7.97 5.93 23.30
C ASN A 423 9.20 6.56 22.62
N THR A 424 8.94 7.34 21.59
CA THR A 424 9.98 8.05 20.83
C THR A 424 9.51 9.45 20.44
N THR A 425 10.48 10.36 20.30
CA THR A 425 10.28 11.69 19.70
C THR A 425 10.72 11.71 18.24
N ASN A 426 11.35 10.64 17.74
CA ASN A 426 11.83 10.60 16.37
C ASN A 426 10.72 10.12 15.42
N LEU A 427 10.22 11.02 14.58
CA LEU A 427 9.39 10.72 13.43
C LEU A 427 10.29 10.48 12.24
N ARG A 428 10.23 9.28 11.65
CA ARG A 428 10.83 9.00 10.34
C ARG A 428 9.79 9.14 9.24
N PHE A 429 10.14 9.81 8.16
CA PHE A 429 9.28 9.94 7.00
C PHE A 429 10.11 10.04 5.71
N THR A 430 9.47 9.75 4.58
CA THR A 430 10.04 9.96 3.24
C THR A 430 9.51 11.23 2.61
N TYR A 431 10.38 11.87 1.84
CA TYR A 431 10.06 12.99 0.97
C TYR A 431 10.57 12.71 -0.43
N ASN A 432 9.77 12.95 -1.45
CA ASN A 432 10.21 12.99 -2.84
C ASN A 432 9.34 13.94 -3.65
N SER A 433 9.83 14.31 -4.83
CA SER A 433 9.06 15.08 -5.80
C SER A 433 9.26 14.46 -7.19
N PRO A 434 8.55 14.93 -8.22
CA PRO A 434 8.82 14.48 -9.58
C PRO A 434 10.28 14.72 -10.03
N SER A 435 11.01 15.67 -9.42
CA SER A 435 12.43 15.94 -9.70
C SER A 435 13.40 15.49 -8.62
N THR A 436 12.97 15.33 -7.37
CA THR A 436 13.83 14.99 -6.23
C THR A 436 13.70 13.50 -5.90
N PRO A 437 14.77 12.70 -6.00
CA PRO A 437 14.77 11.29 -5.57
C PRO A 437 14.38 11.15 -4.10
N THR A 438 13.93 9.97 -3.70
CA THR A 438 13.45 9.75 -2.32
C THR A 438 14.50 10.05 -1.28
N GLU A 439 14.15 10.95 -0.36
CA GLU A 439 14.91 11.28 0.84
C GLU A 439 14.23 10.69 2.06
N THR A 440 14.99 10.05 2.95
CA THR A 440 14.52 9.60 4.26
C THR A 440 14.99 10.58 5.33
N TRP A 441 14.05 11.12 6.08
CA TRP A 441 14.29 12.14 7.09
C TRP A 441 13.90 11.62 8.47
N ASP A 442 14.73 11.94 9.46
CA ASP A 442 14.39 11.86 10.88
C ASP A 442 14.03 13.26 11.36
N TYR A 443 12.95 13.36 12.14
CA TYR A 443 12.39 14.60 12.67
C TYR A 443 12.15 14.45 14.16
N ASP A 444 12.83 15.26 14.97
CA ASP A 444 12.57 15.29 16.40
C ASP A 444 11.31 16.13 16.69
N LEU A 445 10.27 15.46 17.16
CA LEU A 445 8.94 16.03 17.39
C LEU A 445 8.91 17.14 18.46
N ASN A 446 9.91 17.19 19.34
CA ASN A 446 10.02 18.23 20.38
C ASN A 446 10.73 19.48 19.87
N THR A 447 11.94 19.30 19.34
CA THR A 447 12.86 20.37 18.95
C THR A 447 12.63 20.86 17.52
N LYS A 448 11.90 20.07 16.71
CA LYS A 448 11.68 20.30 15.27
C LYS A 448 12.94 20.19 14.42
N GLY A 449 14.01 19.62 15.00
CA GLY A 449 15.24 19.34 14.29
C GLY A 449 15.04 18.27 13.23
N ARG A 450 15.65 18.46 12.06
CA ARG A 450 15.59 17.54 10.92
C ARG A 450 16.97 17.01 10.58
N THR A 451 17.06 15.71 10.39
CA THR A 451 18.29 15.02 9.99
C THR A 451 18.03 14.18 8.74
N LEU A 452 18.69 14.52 7.63
CA LEU A 452 18.67 13.69 6.42
C LEU A 452 19.44 12.40 6.70
N ARG A 453 18.76 11.26 6.59
CA ARG A 453 19.35 9.93 6.84
C ARG A 453 19.84 9.27 5.57
N LYS A 454 19.12 9.48 4.46
CA LYS A 454 19.44 8.87 3.18
C LYS A 454 18.82 9.69 2.05
N THR A 455 19.55 9.82 0.96
CA THR A 455 19.00 10.18 -0.36
C THR A 455 19.15 8.97 -1.27
N GLN A 456 18.09 8.62 -2.00
CA GLN A 456 18.14 7.60 -3.03
C GLN A 456 19.18 8.02 -4.08
N GLU A 457 20.19 7.18 -4.24
CA GLU A 457 21.22 7.37 -5.25
C GLU A 457 20.68 6.88 -6.60
N ILE A 458 20.84 7.70 -7.64
CA ILE A 458 20.50 7.37 -9.02
C ILE A 458 21.82 7.34 -9.82
N PRO A 459 22.48 6.17 -9.96
CA PRO A 459 23.86 6.08 -10.45
C PRO A 459 24.07 6.61 -11.87
N SER A 460 23.01 6.64 -12.69
CA SER A 460 23.03 7.19 -14.05
C SER A 460 23.16 8.71 -14.15
N GLY A 461 23.37 9.42 -13.02
CA GLY A 461 23.72 10.83 -13.02
C GLY A 461 22.52 11.78 -12.99
N HIS A 462 21.44 11.39 -12.31
CA HIS A 462 20.29 12.28 -12.11
C HIS A 462 20.69 13.56 -11.37
N ASP A 463 20.33 14.71 -11.94
CA ASP A 463 20.45 16.01 -11.29
C ASP A 463 19.07 16.67 -11.28
N LYS A 464 18.52 16.88 -10.08
CA LYS A 464 17.20 17.50 -9.91
C LYS A 464 17.12 18.90 -10.52
N ASN A 465 18.25 19.62 -10.62
CA ASN A 465 18.31 20.97 -11.21
C ASN A 465 18.22 20.96 -12.75
N ASN A 466 18.15 19.79 -13.38
CA ASN A 466 17.84 19.67 -14.81
C ASN A 466 16.34 19.66 -15.09
N TYR A 467 15.50 19.60 -14.07
CA TYR A 467 14.07 19.49 -14.21
C TYR A 467 13.34 20.67 -13.58
N VAL A 468 12.15 20.93 -14.11
CA VAL A 468 11.23 21.92 -13.57
C VAL A 468 9.94 21.19 -13.20
N VAL A 469 9.52 21.37 -11.96
CA VAL A 469 8.22 20.91 -11.45
C VAL A 469 7.31 22.12 -11.33
N ARG A 470 6.12 22.03 -11.91
CA ARG A 470 5.09 23.07 -11.82
C ARG A 470 3.78 22.49 -11.36
N ARG A 471 3.10 23.22 -10.48
CA ARG A 471 1.70 22.96 -10.16
C ARG A 471 0.82 24.04 -10.80
N THR A 472 -0.15 23.62 -11.59
CA THR A 472 -1.14 24.51 -12.22
C THR A 472 -2.55 23.94 -12.05
N VAL A 473 -3.56 24.67 -12.51
CA VAL A 473 -4.97 24.28 -12.40
C VAL A 473 -5.62 24.36 -13.77
N ALA A 474 -6.16 23.24 -14.24
CA ALA A 474 -7.10 23.22 -15.37
C ALA A 474 -8.53 23.45 -14.87
N VAL A 475 -9.39 23.98 -15.74
CA VAL A 475 -10.82 24.12 -15.47
C VAL A 475 -11.58 23.14 -16.36
N ALA A 476 -12.29 22.20 -15.75
CA ALA A 476 -13.13 21.24 -16.45
C ALA A 476 -14.38 21.90 -17.05
N SER A 477 -15.10 21.17 -17.92
CA SER A 477 -16.29 21.69 -18.61
C SER A 477 -17.44 22.08 -17.68
N ASP A 478 -17.47 21.56 -16.45
CA ASP A 478 -18.43 21.89 -15.39
C ASP A 478 -17.94 23.00 -14.44
N GLY A 479 -16.76 23.58 -14.71
CA GLY A 479 -16.14 24.60 -13.87
C GLY A 479 -15.27 24.05 -12.73
N ALA A 480 -15.19 22.73 -12.55
CA ALA A 480 -14.33 22.14 -11.52
C ALA A 480 -12.85 22.48 -11.76
N ARG A 481 -12.15 22.84 -10.69
CA ARG A 481 -10.71 23.15 -10.71
C ARG A 481 -9.92 21.85 -10.51
N VAL A 482 -9.18 21.44 -11.54
CA VAL A 482 -8.41 20.19 -11.55
C VAL A 482 -6.92 20.53 -11.40
N PRO A 483 -6.28 20.20 -10.26
CA PRO A 483 -4.85 20.43 -10.08
C PRO A 483 -4.03 19.52 -11.01
N LEU A 484 -2.97 20.08 -11.60
CA LEU A 484 -2.04 19.40 -12.49
C LEU A 484 -0.61 19.57 -11.96
N THR A 485 0.13 18.47 -11.91
CA THR A 485 1.58 18.47 -11.66
C THR A 485 2.28 18.15 -12.97
N ILE A 486 3.16 19.04 -13.42
CA ILE A 486 3.90 18.92 -14.68
C ILE A 486 5.39 18.87 -14.38
N LEU A 487 6.07 17.84 -14.91
CA LEU A 487 7.51 17.69 -14.89
C LEU A 487 8.05 17.78 -16.31
N TYR A 488 9.10 18.57 -16.52
CA TYR A 488 9.80 18.62 -17.79
C TYR A 488 11.28 18.98 -17.58
N HIS A 489 12.11 18.63 -18.56
CA HIS A 489 13.51 19.03 -18.55
C HIS A 489 13.61 20.54 -18.81
N LYS A 490 14.47 21.27 -18.12
CA LYS A 490 14.58 22.75 -18.21
C LYS A 490 14.88 23.29 -19.61
N LYS A 491 15.38 22.43 -20.51
CA LYS A 491 15.66 22.77 -21.91
C LYS A 491 14.52 22.43 -22.88
N THR A 492 13.43 21.82 -22.41
CA THR A 492 12.27 21.50 -23.25
C THR A 492 11.58 22.80 -23.70
N PRO A 493 11.40 23.05 -25.01
CA PRO A 493 10.63 24.18 -25.51
C PRO A 493 9.16 24.12 -25.05
N ILE A 494 8.61 25.26 -24.62
CA ILE A 494 7.22 25.37 -24.16
C ILE A 494 6.40 26.12 -25.22
N ASP A 495 6.40 25.59 -26.44
CA ASP A 495 5.71 26.14 -27.61
C ASP A 495 4.86 25.09 -28.36
N GLY A 496 4.76 23.88 -27.80
CA GLY A 496 4.00 22.77 -28.38
C GLY A 496 4.75 21.96 -29.45
N THR A 497 6.06 22.19 -29.64
CA THR A 497 6.88 21.49 -30.65
C THR A 497 7.65 20.27 -30.11
N ALA A 498 7.64 20.09 -28.78
CA ALA A 498 8.37 19.04 -28.07
C ALA A 498 7.81 17.63 -28.28
#